data_AF-A0A9P4K2B7-F1
#
_entry.id   AF-A0A9P4K2B7-F1
#
_cell.length_a   1.000
_cell.length_b   1.000
_cell.length_c   1.000
_cell.angle_alpha   90.00
_cell.angle_beta   90.00
_cell.angle_gamma   90.00
#
_symmetry.space_group_name_H-M   'P 1'
#
loop_
_entity.id
_entity.type
_entity.pdbx_description
1 polymer ?
#
loop_
_entity_poly.entity_id
_entity_poly.type
_entity_poly.pdbx_seq_one_letter_code
_entity_poly.pdbx_strand_id
1 'polypeptide(L)'
;MAPTSKRLFVCCDGTGNDAVRGQHDMISNVARFGRCLKDFGSDGIRQIVYYHEGVGMYDGKLKDGATGKNIHSIIQNAYYFICLNHNAGDEIHLIGFSRGALAVRALACFIEDVGILNKSRLAFLSIMYDLWRNGKEEPRFQKWDEAHLKKGVPITSCAVWDTVRALRTWNGLFTSDDLSFVETRVPKTLKNAFQALSLHETRTTYAPVLWHPERGSTTNVTQTWFAGDHSDVGGGHPDSGLATISLLWMVAQFKEYTNVVFEDIMLLDIMSPLYLHWQKSWLPWAKDEHGWQSHTYTKGKASLSEVG
;
A
#
# COMPACT_ATOMS: atom_id res chain seq x y z
N MET A 1 6.58 -0.92 -35.42
CA MET A 1 6.43 -1.89 -34.31
C MET A 1 5.12 -1.58 -33.61
N ALA A 2 4.29 -2.58 -33.31
CA ALA A 2 3.14 -2.35 -32.43
C ALA A 2 3.65 -1.82 -31.09
N PRO A 3 3.00 -0.81 -30.48
CA PRO A 3 3.42 -0.34 -29.18
C PRO A 3 3.37 -1.51 -28.19
N THR A 4 4.50 -1.82 -27.58
CA THR A 4 4.58 -2.86 -26.55
C THR A 4 3.81 -2.36 -25.32
N SER A 5 2.80 -3.13 -24.89
CA SER A 5 2.12 -2.90 -23.61
C SER A 5 3.12 -2.84 -22.45
N LYS A 6 2.70 -2.18 -21.36
CA LYS A 6 3.46 -2.13 -20.11
C LYS A 6 2.55 -2.26 -18.90
N ARG A 7 3.15 -2.65 -17.76
CA ARG A 7 2.53 -2.62 -16.44
C ARG A 7 3.02 -1.39 -15.69
N LEU A 8 2.12 -0.50 -15.32
CA LEU A 8 2.40 0.68 -14.51
C LEU A 8 2.06 0.37 -13.05
N PHE A 9 3.07 0.36 -12.19
CA PHE A 9 2.90 0.26 -10.75
C PHE A 9 2.96 1.65 -10.13
N VAL A 10 1.97 1.97 -9.31
CA VAL A 10 1.96 3.15 -8.44
C VAL A 10 2.03 2.65 -7.00
N CYS A 11 3.15 2.89 -6.34
CA CYS A 11 3.42 2.50 -4.97
C CYS A 11 3.42 3.72 -4.06
N CYS A 12 2.42 3.88 -3.20
CA CYS A 12 2.28 5.01 -2.28
C CYS A 12 2.46 4.57 -0.82
N ASP A 13 3.47 5.09 -0.14
CA ASP A 13 3.81 4.65 1.21
C ASP A 13 2.95 5.26 2.34
N GLY A 14 3.04 4.65 3.53
CA GLY A 14 2.45 5.16 4.76
C GLY A 14 3.19 6.38 5.31
N THR A 15 2.54 7.19 6.15
CA THR A 15 3.21 8.41 6.66
C THR A 15 4.37 8.09 7.58
N GLY A 16 5.46 8.83 7.39
CA GLY A 16 6.70 8.63 8.12
C GLY A 16 7.55 7.52 7.51
N ASN A 17 7.02 6.76 6.54
CA ASN A 17 7.79 5.82 5.75
C ASN A 17 8.38 6.52 4.52
N ASP A 18 9.69 6.45 4.40
CA ASP A 18 10.45 6.98 3.28
C ASP A 18 11.58 5.99 2.97
N ALA A 19 11.46 5.26 1.86
CA ALA A 19 12.46 4.29 1.45
C ALA A 19 13.67 4.91 0.73
N VAL A 20 13.66 6.22 0.50
CA VAL A 20 14.70 6.98 -0.21
C VAL A 20 15.58 7.75 0.78
N ARG A 21 14.98 8.37 1.79
CA ARG A 21 15.68 9.21 2.80
C ARG A 21 15.52 8.71 4.24
N GLY A 22 14.70 7.70 4.48
CA GLY A 22 14.49 7.12 5.81
C GLY A 22 15.62 6.18 6.26
N GLN A 23 15.47 5.65 7.47
CA GLN A 23 16.42 4.68 8.02
C GLN A 23 16.33 3.36 7.24
N HIS A 24 17.48 2.84 6.80
CA HIS A 24 17.58 1.65 5.95
C HIS A 24 16.92 0.40 6.55
N ASP A 25 16.77 0.34 7.87
CA ASP A 25 16.26 -0.85 8.58
C ASP A 25 14.74 -0.80 8.84
N MET A 26 14.06 0.30 8.50
CA MET A 26 12.64 0.52 8.80
C MET A 26 11.80 0.73 7.53
N ILE A 27 11.91 -0.22 6.60
CA ILE A 27 11.27 -0.13 5.28
C ILE A 27 9.85 -0.73 5.33
N SER A 28 8.89 -0.08 4.68
CA SER A 28 7.51 -0.59 4.56
C SER A 28 7.40 -1.75 3.56
N ASN A 29 6.29 -2.47 3.63
CA ASN A 29 5.95 -3.48 2.64
C ASN A 29 5.69 -2.89 1.25
N VAL A 30 5.27 -1.64 1.12
CA VAL A 30 5.09 -0.97 -0.19
C VAL A 30 6.45 -0.84 -0.89
N ALA A 31 7.45 -0.36 -0.16
CA ALA A 31 8.80 -0.21 -0.70
C ALA A 31 9.47 -1.58 -0.94
N ARG A 32 9.32 -2.54 -0.02
CA ARG A 32 9.81 -3.92 -0.21
C ARG A 32 9.17 -4.56 -1.44
N PHE A 33 7.84 -4.46 -1.59
CA PHE A 33 7.11 -4.97 -2.76
C PHE A 33 7.64 -4.36 -4.06
N GLY A 34 7.77 -3.03 -4.11
CA GLY A 34 8.28 -2.33 -5.29
C GLY A 34 9.71 -2.73 -5.67
N ARG A 35 10.58 -2.92 -4.68
CA ARG A 35 11.97 -3.37 -4.88
C ARG A 35 12.07 -4.81 -5.40
N CYS A 36 11.13 -5.66 -5.01
CA CYS A 36 11.12 -7.06 -5.46
C CYS A 36 10.58 -7.25 -6.88
N LEU A 37 10.01 -6.25 -7.55
CA LEU A 37 9.48 -6.45 -8.90
C LEU A 37 10.63 -6.63 -9.91
N LYS A 38 10.52 -7.64 -10.79
CA LYS A 38 11.44 -7.74 -11.95
C LYS A 38 11.13 -6.65 -12.98
N ASP A 39 12.07 -6.39 -13.88
CA ASP A 39 11.84 -5.45 -14.99
C ASP A 39 10.77 -5.94 -15.98
N PHE A 40 10.54 -7.24 -16.05
CA PHE A 40 9.61 -7.88 -16.98
C PHE A 40 8.75 -8.94 -16.26
N GLY A 41 7.47 -9.00 -16.61
CA GLY A 41 6.57 -10.06 -16.19
C GLY A 41 6.85 -11.38 -16.92
N SER A 42 6.09 -12.42 -16.58
CA SER A 42 6.26 -13.77 -17.14
C SER A 42 5.95 -13.85 -18.63
N ASP A 43 5.20 -12.87 -19.14
CA ASP A 43 4.82 -12.70 -20.54
C ASP A 43 5.73 -11.71 -21.31
N GLY A 44 6.84 -11.27 -20.70
CA GLY A 44 7.78 -10.33 -21.31
C GLY A 44 7.29 -8.89 -21.38
N ILE A 45 6.16 -8.55 -20.76
CA ILE A 45 5.68 -7.18 -20.66
C ILE A 45 6.47 -6.43 -19.57
N ARG A 46 6.95 -5.24 -19.90
CA ARG A 46 7.77 -4.41 -19.00
C ARG A 46 6.96 -3.94 -17.78
N GLN A 47 7.57 -3.99 -16.59
CA GLN A 47 7.03 -3.51 -15.34
C GLN A 47 7.72 -2.19 -14.97
N ILE A 48 6.96 -1.09 -14.88
CA ILE A 48 7.48 0.25 -14.58
C ILE A 48 6.92 0.68 -13.23
N VAL A 49 7.82 0.98 -12.29
CA VAL A 49 7.47 1.33 -10.91
C VAL A 49 7.60 2.84 -10.70
N TYR A 50 6.51 3.44 -10.24
CA TYR A 50 6.50 4.77 -9.64
C TYR A 50 6.31 4.62 -8.13
N TYR A 51 7.27 5.11 -7.35
CA TYR A 51 7.19 5.13 -5.89
C TYR A 51 6.99 6.57 -5.41
N HIS A 52 6.01 6.76 -4.52
CA HIS A 52 5.80 7.98 -3.78
C HIS A 52 6.01 7.70 -2.29
N GLU A 53 6.95 8.42 -1.69
CA GLU A 53 7.19 8.42 -0.25
C GLU A 53 5.93 8.83 0.53
N GLY A 54 5.81 8.36 1.77
CA GLY A 54 4.74 8.81 2.63
C GLY A 54 4.84 10.29 2.96
N VAL A 55 3.77 10.86 3.49
CA VAL A 55 3.84 12.21 4.06
C VAL A 55 4.94 12.25 5.13
N GLY A 56 6.01 13.02 4.89
CA GLY A 56 7.24 12.94 5.66
C GLY A 56 7.17 13.56 7.08
N MET A 57 7.96 12.97 7.99
CA MET A 57 8.46 13.58 9.22
C MET A 57 9.92 13.99 8.99
N TYR A 58 10.33 15.20 9.38
CA TYR A 58 11.76 15.57 9.47
C TYR A 58 12.06 15.92 10.94
N ASP A 59 13.13 15.36 11.50
CA ASP A 59 13.58 15.57 12.90
C ASP A 59 12.50 15.34 13.96
N GLY A 60 11.70 14.29 13.82
CA GLY A 60 10.64 13.94 14.79
C GLY A 60 9.51 14.96 14.88
N LYS A 61 9.47 15.95 13.98
CA LYS A 61 8.40 16.94 13.88
C LYS A 61 7.65 16.75 12.56
N LEU A 62 6.33 16.63 12.66
CA LEU A 62 5.45 16.93 11.52
C LEU A 62 5.77 18.37 11.08
N LYS A 63 5.89 18.63 9.77
CA LYS A 63 5.60 19.98 9.30
C LYS A 63 4.13 20.26 9.62
N ASP A 64 3.90 20.94 10.74
CA ASP A 64 2.62 21.50 11.15
C ASP A 64 2.04 22.29 9.96
N GLY A 65 0.92 21.81 9.42
CA GLY A 65 0.16 22.48 8.36
C GLY A 65 -0.25 21.64 7.14
N ALA A 66 0.23 20.39 6.99
CA ALA A 66 0.14 19.64 5.72
C ALA A 66 -0.58 18.26 5.76
N THR A 67 -1.20 17.87 6.87
CA THR A 67 -1.74 16.50 7.04
C THR A 67 -2.90 16.14 6.10
N GLY A 68 -3.78 17.09 5.75
CA GLY A 68 -4.84 16.90 4.76
C GLY A 68 -4.46 17.34 3.34
N LYS A 69 -3.67 18.42 3.20
CA LYS A 69 -3.24 18.93 1.88
C LYS A 69 -2.31 17.95 1.12
N ASN A 70 -1.61 17.07 1.83
CA ASN A 70 -0.59 16.21 1.21
C ASN A 70 -1.17 14.94 0.54
N ILE A 71 -2.28 14.36 1.03
CA ILE A 71 -2.86 13.17 0.36
C ILE A 71 -3.40 13.52 -1.03
N HIS A 72 -4.01 14.70 -1.19
CA HIS A 72 -4.47 15.18 -2.49
C HIS A 72 -3.34 15.37 -3.49
N SER A 73 -2.16 15.83 -3.05
CA SER A 73 -0.99 15.92 -3.93
C SER A 73 -0.45 14.55 -4.31
N ILE A 74 -0.43 13.58 -3.38
CA ILE A 74 -0.03 12.19 -3.69
C ILE A 74 -0.93 11.62 -4.79
N ILE A 75 -2.26 11.76 -4.63
CA ILE A 75 -3.25 11.25 -5.60
C ILE A 75 -3.06 11.92 -6.96
N GLN A 76 -2.96 13.25 -7.00
CA GLN A 76 -2.79 13.99 -8.26
C GLN A 76 -1.46 13.69 -8.94
N ASN A 77 -0.35 13.56 -8.19
CA ASN A 77 0.96 13.21 -8.75
C ASN A 77 0.96 11.80 -9.35
N ALA A 78 0.38 10.83 -8.64
CA ALA A 78 0.23 9.47 -9.14
C ALA A 78 -0.69 9.40 -10.38
N TYR A 79 -1.79 10.13 -10.38
CA TYR A 79 -2.67 10.26 -11.54
C TYR A 79 -1.96 10.90 -12.73
N TYR A 80 -1.16 11.95 -12.48
CA TYR A 80 -0.36 12.62 -13.50
C TYR A 80 0.67 11.67 -14.13
N PHE A 81 1.35 10.86 -13.32
CA PHE A 81 2.21 9.78 -13.81
C PHE A 81 1.46 8.81 -14.72
N ILE A 82 0.27 8.35 -14.32
CA ILE A 82 -0.56 7.46 -15.15
C ILE A 82 -0.92 8.13 -16.48
N CYS A 83 -1.41 9.37 -16.46
CA CYS A 83 -1.80 10.09 -17.68
C CYS A 83 -0.64 10.32 -18.67
N LEU A 84 0.57 10.53 -18.16
CA LEU A 84 1.76 10.71 -19.00
C LEU A 84 2.23 9.42 -19.65
N ASN A 85 1.94 8.26 -19.05
CA ASN A 85 2.56 7.00 -19.45
C ASN A 85 1.56 6.01 -20.05
N HIS A 86 0.30 5.99 -19.64
CA HIS A 86 -0.67 4.98 -20.03
C HIS A 86 -1.10 5.04 -21.51
N ASN A 87 -1.04 3.89 -22.18
CA ASN A 87 -1.54 3.61 -23.52
C ASN A 87 -2.64 2.54 -23.45
N ALA A 88 -3.42 2.42 -24.54
CA ALA A 88 -4.39 1.33 -24.64
C ALA A 88 -3.68 -0.04 -24.56
N GLY A 89 -4.19 -0.94 -23.73
CA GLY A 89 -3.61 -2.26 -23.51
C GLY A 89 -2.54 -2.32 -22.41
N ASP A 90 -2.24 -1.21 -21.73
CA ASP A 90 -1.42 -1.22 -20.53
C ASP A 90 -2.21 -1.72 -19.31
N GLU A 91 -1.48 -2.20 -18.31
CA GLU A 91 -2.02 -2.59 -17.01
C GLU A 91 -1.67 -1.57 -15.94
N ILE A 92 -2.61 -1.30 -15.03
CA ILE A 92 -2.40 -0.40 -13.89
C ILE A 92 -2.50 -1.23 -12.60
N HIS A 93 -1.46 -1.17 -11.78
CA HIS A 93 -1.42 -1.76 -10.45
C HIS A 93 -1.18 -0.66 -9.42
N LEU A 94 -2.03 -0.61 -8.40
CA LEU A 94 -1.97 0.40 -7.36
C LEU A 94 -1.66 -0.27 -6.03
N ILE A 95 -0.59 0.16 -5.37
CA ILE A 95 -0.04 -0.46 -4.17
C ILE A 95 0.04 0.61 -3.08
N GLY A 96 -0.48 0.35 -1.88
CA GLY A 96 -0.38 1.35 -0.82
C GLY A 96 -0.47 0.84 0.60
N PHE A 97 0.08 1.61 1.53
CA PHE A 97 0.02 1.32 2.98
C PHE A 97 -0.54 2.53 3.73
N SER A 98 -1.40 2.31 4.73
CA SER A 98 -1.89 3.36 5.62
C SER A 98 -2.59 4.51 4.85
N ARG A 99 -2.07 5.74 4.92
CA ARG A 99 -2.57 6.87 4.10
C ARG A 99 -2.25 6.72 2.62
N GLY A 100 -1.15 6.06 2.28
CA GLY A 100 -0.85 5.67 0.90
C GLY A 100 -1.89 4.69 0.34
N ALA A 101 -2.43 3.79 1.19
CA ALA A 101 -3.53 2.91 0.83
C ALA A 101 -4.82 3.69 0.51
N LEU A 102 -5.15 4.69 1.33
CA LEU A 102 -6.27 5.60 1.04
C LEU A 102 -6.04 6.36 -0.28
N ALA A 103 -4.80 6.83 -0.52
CA ALA A 103 -4.46 7.54 -1.75
C ALA A 103 -4.67 6.66 -2.99
N VAL A 104 -4.23 5.41 -2.99
CA VAL A 104 -4.42 4.52 -4.15
C VAL A 104 -5.88 4.08 -4.33
N ARG A 105 -6.66 3.95 -3.24
CA ARG A 105 -8.12 3.71 -3.32
C ARG A 105 -8.84 4.90 -3.95
N ALA A 106 -8.50 6.12 -3.51
CA ALA A 106 -9.03 7.35 -4.07
C ALA A 106 -8.65 7.50 -5.55
N LEU A 107 -7.40 7.20 -5.90
CA LEU A 107 -6.92 7.20 -7.28
C LEU A 107 -7.71 6.22 -8.15
N ALA A 108 -7.99 5.02 -7.64
CA ALA A 108 -8.78 4.03 -8.37
C ALA A 108 -10.20 4.53 -8.66
N CYS A 109 -10.86 5.14 -7.67
CA CYS A 109 -12.18 5.74 -7.83
C CYS A 109 -12.14 6.95 -8.80
N PHE A 110 -11.11 7.79 -8.71
CA PHE A 110 -10.95 8.94 -9.60
C PHE A 110 -10.76 8.51 -11.07
N ILE A 111 -9.96 7.47 -11.33
CA ILE A 111 -9.80 6.89 -12.67
C ILE A 111 -11.12 6.31 -13.19
N GLU A 112 -11.92 5.67 -12.34
CA GLU A 112 -13.25 5.17 -12.74
C GLU A 112 -14.22 6.32 -13.07
N ASP A 113 -14.35 7.30 -12.18
CA ASP A 113 -15.36 8.34 -12.27
C ASP A 113 -15.02 9.35 -13.38
N VAL A 114 -13.74 9.68 -13.54
CA VAL A 114 -13.27 10.71 -14.48
C VAL A 114 -12.69 10.11 -15.75
N GLY A 115 -12.00 8.97 -15.67
CA GLY A 115 -11.16 8.45 -16.74
C GLY A 115 -9.72 8.94 -16.64
N ILE A 116 -8.90 8.64 -17.66
CA ILE A 116 -7.50 9.09 -17.78
C ILE A 116 -7.43 10.27 -18.76
N LEU A 117 -6.92 11.42 -18.29
CA LEU A 117 -6.74 12.60 -19.12
C LEU A 117 -5.69 12.38 -20.22
N ASN A 118 -5.98 12.87 -21.42
CA ASN A 118 -4.96 13.03 -22.44
C ASN A 118 -3.97 14.12 -22.01
N LYS A 119 -2.70 14.00 -22.46
CA LYS A 119 -1.60 14.89 -22.07
C LYS A 119 -1.92 16.38 -22.30
N SER A 120 -2.64 16.71 -23.37
CA SER A 120 -3.06 18.07 -23.72
C SER A 120 -4.08 18.68 -22.76
N ARG A 121 -4.68 17.88 -21.86
CA ARG A 121 -5.69 18.29 -20.87
C ARG A 121 -5.18 18.27 -19.44
N LEU A 122 -3.91 17.91 -19.21
CA LEU A 122 -3.34 17.84 -17.86
C LEU A 122 -3.35 19.17 -17.09
N ALA A 123 -3.42 20.31 -17.79
CA ALA A 123 -3.62 21.62 -17.16
C ALA A 123 -4.93 21.73 -16.35
N PHE A 124 -5.91 20.87 -16.63
CA PHE A 124 -7.21 20.83 -15.93
C PHE A 124 -7.23 19.85 -14.75
N LEU A 125 -6.15 19.12 -14.47
CA LEU A 125 -6.13 18.09 -13.42
C LEU A 125 -6.58 18.64 -12.06
N SER A 126 -5.98 19.75 -11.62
CA SER A 126 -6.29 20.32 -10.30
C SER A 126 -7.77 20.67 -10.15
N ILE A 127 -8.33 21.37 -11.14
CA ILE A 127 -9.74 21.78 -11.07
C ILE A 127 -10.69 20.59 -11.19
N MET A 128 -10.36 19.58 -12.02
CA MET A 128 -11.18 18.37 -12.15
C MET A 128 -11.17 17.54 -10.86
N TYR A 129 -9.99 17.40 -10.24
CA TYR A 129 -9.86 16.71 -8.96
C TYR A 129 -10.64 17.43 -7.86
N ASP A 130 -10.56 18.76 -7.82
CA ASP A 130 -11.31 19.59 -6.88
C ASP A 130 -12.83 19.48 -7.07
N LEU A 131 -13.32 19.45 -8.31
CA LEU A 131 -14.74 19.24 -8.59
C LEU A 131 -15.20 17.86 -8.16
N TRP A 132 -14.44 16.81 -8.52
CA TRP A 132 -14.74 15.42 -8.19
C TRP A 132 -14.85 15.20 -6.67
N ARG A 133 -13.84 15.63 -5.90
CA ARG A 133 -13.86 15.44 -4.42
C ARG A 133 -14.99 16.19 -3.72
N ASN A 134 -15.51 17.25 -4.35
CA ASN A 134 -16.63 18.04 -3.83
C ASN A 134 -17.99 17.60 -4.42
N GLY A 135 -18.04 16.54 -5.23
CA GLY A 135 -19.26 16.08 -5.90
C GLY A 135 -19.88 17.14 -6.82
N LYS A 136 -19.05 18.03 -7.39
CA LYS A 136 -19.47 19.10 -8.28
C LYS A 136 -19.19 18.73 -9.73
N GLU A 137 -20.05 19.21 -10.61
CA GLU A 137 -19.88 19.05 -12.05
C GLU A 137 -19.59 20.38 -12.73
N GLU A 138 -18.85 20.32 -13.83
CA GLU A 138 -18.59 21.46 -14.70
C GLU A 138 -19.08 21.13 -16.11
N PRO A 139 -20.10 21.85 -16.64
CA PRO A 139 -20.69 21.58 -17.95
C PRO A 139 -19.67 21.50 -19.10
N ARG A 140 -18.54 22.21 -18.99
CA ARG A 140 -17.46 22.11 -19.99
C ARG A 140 -16.88 20.69 -20.10
N PHE A 141 -16.71 19.99 -18.99
CA PHE A 141 -16.11 18.65 -18.96
C PHE A 141 -17.09 17.55 -19.36
N GLN A 142 -18.40 17.79 -19.25
CA GLN A 142 -19.42 16.86 -19.74
C GLN A 142 -19.39 16.69 -21.27
N LYS A 143 -18.91 17.72 -21.99
CA LYS A 143 -18.77 17.70 -23.45
C LYS A 143 -17.49 17.01 -23.94
N TRP A 144 -16.65 16.53 -23.02
CA TRP A 144 -15.37 15.91 -23.37
C TRP A 144 -15.57 14.47 -23.83
N ASP A 145 -14.86 14.12 -24.90
CA ASP A 145 -14.85 12.82 -25.56
C ASP A 145 -13.47 12.16 -25.45
N GLU A 146 -13.23 11.11 -26.26
CA GLU A 146 -11.98 10.36 -26.30
C GLU A 146 -10.75 11.21 -26.69
N ALA A 147 -10.95 12.35 -27.38
CA ALA A 147 -9.86 13.28 -27.68
C ALA A 147 -9.40 14.05 -26.43
N HIS A 148 -10.18 14.04 -25.35
CA HIS A 148 -9.90 14.73 -24.09
C HIS A 148 -9.48 13.77 -22.98
N LEU A 149 -10.18 12.65 -22.83
CA LEU A 149 -9.93 11.65 -21.80
C LEU A 149 -10.41 10.26 -22.22
N LYS A 150 -9.87 9.23 -21.59
CA LYS A 150 -10.26 7.82 -21.82
C LYS A 150 -11.07 7.33 -20.64
N LYS A 151 -12.35 6.99 -20.86
CA LYS A 151 -13.23 6.41 -19.84
C LYS A 151 -13.13 4.89 -19.81
N GLY A 152 -13.58 4.28 -18.71
CA GLY A 152 -13.69 2.82 -18.60
C GLY A 152 -12.35 2.09 -18.64
N VAL A 153 -11.25 2.77 -18.28
CA VAL A 153 -9.93 2.14 -18.24
C VAL A 153 -9.88 1.14 -17.09
N PRO A 154 -9.59 -0.15 -17.36
CA PRO A 154 -9.53 -1.15 -16.31
C PRO A 154 -8.30 -0.97 -15.43
N ILE A 155 -8.47 -1.21 -14.13
CA ILE A 155 -7.37 -1.30 -13.17
C ILE A 155 -7.16 -2.77 -12.86
N THR A 156 -5.94 -3.28 -13.08
CA THR A 156 -5.66 -4.71 -12.95
C THR A 156 -5.64 -5.15 -11.49
N SER A 157 -5.01 -4.35 -10.62
CA SER A 157 -4.93 -4.66 -9.19
C SER A 157 -4.88 -3.40 -8.34
N CYS A 158 -5.52 -3.44 -7.18
CA CYS A 158 -5.34 -2.49 -6.08
C CYS A 158 -5.04 -3.30 -4.82
N ALA A 159 -3.85 -3.11 -4.27
CA ALA A 159 -3.32 -3.91 -3.18
C ALA A 159 -2.92 -2.99 -2.03
N VAL A 160 -3.51 -3.22 -0.86
CA VAL A 160 -3.37 -2.31 0.27
C VAL A 160 -3.03 -3.03 1.57
N TRP A 161 -2.14 -2.42 2.35
CA TRP A 161 -1.95 -2.75 3.76
C TRP A 161 -2.68 -1.71 4.62
N ASP A 162 -3.55 -2.21 5.47
CA ASP A 162 -4.16 -1.55 6.63
C ASP A 162 -4.55 -0.08 6.38
N THR A 163 -5.54 0.12 5.50
CA THR A 163 -6.01 1.46 5.14
C THR A 163 -6.54 2.20 6.37
N VAL A 164 -6.06 3.44 6.57
CA VAL A 164 -6.59 4.35 7.60
C VAL A 164 -7.58 5.34 6.99
N ARG A 165 -8.49 5.83 7.82
CA ARG A 165 -9.52 6.79 7.41
C ARG A 165 -8.95 8.13 7.00
N ALA A 166 -9.65 8.82 6.10
CA ALA A 166 -9.37 10.18 5.64
C ALA A 166 -9.44 11.19 6.79
N LEU A 167 -10.31 10.92 7.77
CA LEU A 167 -10.36 11.63 9.04
C LEU A 167 -9.20 11.21 9.94
N ARG A 168 -8.21 12.09 10.14
CA ARG A 168 -7.71 12.56 11.46
C ARG A 168 -6.41 13.34 11.34
N THR A 169 -6.43 14.59 11.81
CA THR A 169 -5.21 15.25 12.27
C THR A 169 -4.72 14.52 13.53
N TRP A 170 -3.41 14.36 13.70
CA TRP A 170 -2.76 13.81 14.91
C TRP A 170 -3.19 14.53 16.20
N ASN A 171 -3.75 15.75 16.09
CA ASN A 171 -4.14 16.62 17.18
C ASN A 171 -5.66 16.64 17.48
N GLY A 172 -6.46 15.74 16.91
CA GLY A 172 -7.89 15.66 17.23
C GLY A 172 -8.76 16.80 16.68
N LEU A 173 -8.23 17.63 15.77
CA LEU A 173 -9.04 18.57 14.99
C LEU A 173 -9.69 17.84 13.81
N PHE A 174 -11.03 17.87 13.77
CA PHE A 174 -11.83 17.35 12.67
C PHE A 174 -11.76 18.31 11.47
N THR A 175 -11.13 17.87 10.37
CA THR A 175 -11.25 18.53 9.06
C THR A 175 -12.34 17.84 8.25
N SER A 176 -12.96 18.56 7.30
CA SER A 176 -13.96 18.01 6.39
C SER A 176 -13.44 16.76 5.67
N ASP A 177 -14.24 15.70 5.66
CA ASP A 177 -13.91 14.40 5.10
C ASP A 177 -14.29 14.31 3.61
N ASP A 178 -13.48 14.95 2.77
CA ASP A 178 -13.70 15.04 1.33
C ASP A 178 -13.24 13.80 0.55
N LEU A 179 -12.85 12.71 1.25
CA LEU A 179 -12.52 11.41 0.65
C LEU A 179 -13.28 10.23 1.30
N SER A 180 -14.14 10.47 2.30
CA SER A 180 -15.01 9.43 2.90
C SER A 180 -15.74 8.58 1.87
N PHE A 181 -16.22 9.20 0.79
CA PHE A 181 -17.01 8.53 -0.25
C PHE A 181 -16.24 7.46 -1.03
N VAL A 182 -14.90 7.48 -0.99
CA VAL A 182 -14.06 6.45 -1.62
C VAL A 182 -13.52 5.42 -0.64
N GLU A 183 -13.70 5.64 0.68
CA GLU A 183 -13.11 4.79 1.72
C GLU A 183 -13.51 3.33 1.50
N THR A 184 -14.80 3.01 1.43
CA THR A 184 -15.27 1.61 1.36
C THR A 184 -15.63 1.13 -0.05
N ARG A 185 -15.63 2.04 -1.03
CA ARG A 185 -16.04 1.75 -2.41
C ARG A 185 -15.05 0.85 -3.13
N VAL A 186 -15.57 -0.11 -3.89
CA VAL A 186 -14.82 -0.93 -4.84
C VAL A 186 -15.17 -0.46 -6.25
N PRO A 187 -14.22 0.11 -7.02
CA PRO A 187 -14.47 0.47 -8.41
C PRO A 187 -14.86 -0.74 -9.26
N LYS A 188 -15.83 -0.59 -10.15
CA LYS A 188 -16.26 -1.58 -11.15
C LYS A 188 -15.19 -1.85 -12.21
N THR A 189 -14.33 -0.88 -12.49
CA THR A 189 -13.17 -1.05 -13.38
C THR A 189 -12.02 -1.82 -12.74
N LEU A 190 -12.06 -2.05 -11.42
CA LEU A 190 -11.04 -2.81 -10.70
C LEU A 190 -11.28 -4.30 -10.86
N LYS A 191 -10.25 -5.03 -11.32
CA LYS A 191 -10.31 -6.50 -11.46
C LYS A 191 -10.00 -7.21 -10.14
N ASN A 192 -8.94 -6.80 -9.45
CA ASN A 192 -8.49 -7.44 -8.21
C ASN A 192 -8.28 -6.39 -7.10
N ALA A 193 -8.88 -6.61 -5.94
CA ALA A 193 -8.72 -5.80 -4.75
C ALA A 193 -8.19 -6.67 -3.60
N PHE A 194 -6.95 -6.45 -3.19
CA PHE A 194 -6.29 -7.23 -2.12
C PHE A 194 -6.02 -6.34 -0.92
N GLN A 195 -6.44 -6.77 0.27
CA GLN A 195 -6.29 -5.99 1.50
C GLN A 195 -5.76 -6.86 2.64
N ALA A 196 -4.61 -6.48 3.21
CA ALA A 196 -4.12 -6.99 4.48
C ALA A 196 -4.56 -6.06 5.61
N LEU A 197 -5.07 -6.62 6.71
CA LEU A 197 -5.63 -5.90 7.86
C LEU A 197 -4.91 -6.27 9.15
N SER A 198 -4.75 -5.29 10.04
CA SER A 198 -4.14 -5.50 11.36
C SER A 198 -5.17 -5.94 12.39
N LEU A 199 -4.96 -7.12 12.99
CA LEU A 199 -5.88 -7.67 13.99
C LEU A 199 -5.75 -6.99 15.37
N HIS A 200 -4.55 -6.54 15.73
CA HIS A 200 -4.25 -6.00 17.07
C HIS A 200 -4.12 -4.47 17.11
N GLU A 201 -4.50 -3.78 16.03
CA GLU A 201 -4.54 -2.32 16.02
C GLU A 201 -5.74 -1.83 16.85
N THR A 202 -5.47 -1.14 17.96
CA THR A 202 -6.49 -0.71 18.94
C THR A 202 -6.78 0.78 18.91
N ARG A 203 -5.98 1.57 18.19
CA ARG A 203 -6.17 3.02 18.11
C ARG A 203 -7.39 3.31 17.24
N THR A 204 -8.36 4.02 17.79
CA THR A 204 -9.57 4.42 17.05
C THR A 204 -9.29 5.25 15.80
N THR A 205 -8.14 5.92 15.73
CA THR A 205 -7.69 6.68 14.56
C THR A 205 -7.31 5.78 13.38
N TYR A 206 -7.02 4.50 13.64
CA TYR A 206 -6.61 3.48 12.66
C TYR A 206 -7.69 2.40 12.49
N ALA A 207 -8.96 2.74 12.78
CA ALA A 207 -10.05 1.80 12.58
C ALA A 207 -10.07 1.26 11.14
N PRO A 208 -10.27 -0.06 10.96
CA PRO A 208 -10.10 -0.71 9.67
C PRO A 208 -11.13 -0.22 8.65
N VAL A 209 -10.65 0.10 7.44
CA VAL A 209 -11.50 0.52 6.32
C VAL A 209 -11.68 -0.65 5.36
N LEU A 210 -12.78 -1.39 5.51
CA LEU A 210 -13.10 -2.54 4.66
C LEU A 210 -13.70 -2.09 3.33
N TRP A 211 -13.35 -2.81 2.26
CA TRP A 211 -14.07 -2.76 0.99
C TRP A 211 -15.44 -3.45 1.10
N HIS A 212 -16.43 -2.82 0.47
CA HIS A 212 -17.79 -3.33 0.34
C HIS A 212 -18.17 -3.38 -1.13
N PRO A 213 -17.89 -4.50 -1.84
CA PRO A 213 -18.28 -4.64 -3.24
C PRO A 213 -19.81 -4.63 -3.37
N GLU A 214 -20.32 -3.92 -4.38
CA GLU A 214 -21.73 -3.95 -4.72
C GLU A 214 -22.18 -5.36 -5.11
N ARG A 215 -23.47 -5.66 -4.91
CA ARG A 215 -24.05 -6.94 -5.34
C ARG A 215 -23.89 -7.08 -6.86
N GLY A 216 -23.29 -8.18 -7.29
CA GLY A 216 -23.03 -8.44 -8.70
C GLY A 216 -21.72 -7.82 -9.23
N SER A 217 -20.88 -7.25 -8.36
CA SER A 217 -19.51 -6.88 -8.74
C SER A 217 -18.74 -8.10 -9.26
N THR A 218 -17.99 -7.91 -10.34
CA THR A 218 -17.08 -8.90 -10.91
C THR A 218 -15.66 -8.77 -10.36
N THR A 219 -15.40 -7.79 -9.50
CA THR A 219 -14.10 -7.59 -8.86
C THR A 219 -13.81 -8.73 -7.90
N ASN A 220 -12.64 -9.34 -8.03
CA ASN A 220 -12.11 -10.26 -7.05
C ASN A 220 -11.63 -9.47 -5.82
N VAL A 221 -12.39 -9.51 -4.73
CA VAL A 221 -12.05 -8.82 -3.47
C VAL A 221 -11.57 -9.85 -2.44
N THR A 222 -10.31 -9.74 -2.02
CA THR A 222 -9.72 -10.56 -0.95
C THR A 222 -9.26 -9.67 0.19
N GLN A 223 -9.82 -9.87 1.38
CA GLN A 223 -9.43 -9.14 2.59
C GLN A 223 -9.01 -10.16 3.67
N THR A 224 -7.82 -10.01 4.24
CA THR A 224 -7.25 -10.97 5.19
C THR A 224 -6.69 -10.27 6.41
N TRP A 225 -7.03 -10.79 7.58
CA TRP A 225 -6.55 -10.30 8.87
C TRP A 225 -5.25 -11.00 9.26
N PHE A 226 -4.26 -10.20 9.66
CA PHE A 226 -2.96 -10.67 10.13
C PHE A 226 -2.75 -10.29 11.58
N ALA A 227 -2.05 -11.15 12.32
CA ALA A 227 -1.62 -10.85 13.67
C ALA A 227 -0.61 -9.70 13.66
N GLY A 228 -0.80 -8.74 14.57
CA GLY A 228 0.06 -7.57 14.71
C GLY A 228 -0.72 -6.27 14.69
N ASP A 229 -0.03 -5.18 15.02
CA ASP A 229 -0.54 -3.83 14.83
C ASP A 229 -0.33 -3.30 13.40
N HIS A 230 -0.65 -2.03 13.19
CA HIS A 230 -0.53 -1.34 11.89
C HIS A 230 0.81 -1.54 11.18
N SER A 231 1.92 -1.46 11.91
CA SER A 231 3.27 -1.54 11.36
C SER A 231 3.80 -2.97 11.36
N ASP A 232 3.29 -3.84 12.22
CA ASP A 232 3.52 -5.29 12.11
C ASP A 232 2.91 -5.87 10.81
N VAL A 233 1.85 -5.27 10.27
CA VAL A 233 1.25 -5.70 9.00
C VAL A 233 1.77 -4.90 7.81
N GLY A 234 1.98 -3.59 7.95
CA GLY A 234 2.44 -2.74 6.86
C GLY A 234 3.95 -2.58 6.71
N GLY A 235 4.71 -3.01 7.72
CA GLY A 235 6.15 -2.76 7.81
C GLY A 235 6.49 -1.37 8.37
N GLY A 236 7.79 -1.08 8.46
CA GLY A 236 8.31 0.15 9.07
C GLY A 236 8.85 -0.02 10.49
N HIS A 237 8.81 -1.22 11.05
CA HIS A 237 9.57 -1.58 12.25
C HIS A 237 10.94 -2.18 11.90
N PRO A 238 11.94 -2.10 12.80
CA PRO A 238 13.24 -2.75 12.60
C PRO A 238 13.11 -4.28 12.55
N ASP A 239 12.23 -4.85 13.38
CA ASP A 239 11.79 -6.23 13.21
C ASP A 239 10.65 -6.26 12.19
N SER A 240 10.91 -6.92 11.07
CA SER A 240 9.96 -7.05 9.97
C SER A 240 9.36 -8.45 9.85
N GLY A 241 9.53 -9.32 10.85
CA GLY A 241 9.07 -10.71 10.81
C GLY A 241 7.59 -10.86 10.47
N LEU A 242 6.71 -10.23 11.26
CA LEU A 242 5.26 -10.25 11.00
C LEU A 242 4.90 -9.56 9.68
N ALA A 243 5.55 -8.44 9.37
CA ALA A 243 5.30 -7.69 8.13
C ALA A 243 5.71 -8.50 6.89
N THR A 244 6.69 -9.38 7.02
CA THR A 244 7.10 -10.28 5.93
C THR A 244 5.99 -11.26 5.57
N ILE A 245 5.22 -11.74 6.56
CA ILE A 245 4.13 -12.70 6.30
C ILE A 245 3.05 -12.04 5.44
N SER A 246 2.63 -10.82 5.77
CA SER A 246 1.63 -10.08 4.99
C SER A 246 2.17 -9.66 3.62
N LEU A 247 3.47 -9.39 3.48
CA LEU A 247 4.13 -9.14 2.19
C LEU A 247 4.09 -10.38 1.29
N LEU A 248 4.47 -11.55 1.81
CA LEU A 248 4.48 -12.81 1.06
C LEU A 248 3.07 -13.21 0.63
N TRP A 249 2.08 -13.01 1.50
CA TRP A 249 0.68 -13.19 1.14
C TRP A 249 0.30 -12.28 -0.04
N MET A 250 0.66 -11.00 0.01
CA MET A 250 0.37 -10.08 -1.10
C MET A 250 1.05 -10.52 -2.40
N VAL A 251 2.31 -10.95 -2.34
CA VAL A 251 3.04 -11.49 -3.50
C VAL A 251 2.34 -12.72 -4.06
N ALA A 252 1.82 -13.61 -3.20
CA ALA A 252 1.06 -14.79 -3.63
C ALA A 252 -0.21 -14.39 -4.39
N GLN A 253 -0.96 -13.39 -3.93
CA GLN A 253 -2.12 -12.87 -4.65
C GLN A 253 -1.73 -12.36 -6.06
N PHE A 254 -0.61 -11.64 -6.20
CA PHE A 254 -0.16 -11.20 -7.52
C PHE A 254 0.25 -12.36 -8.43
N LYS A 255 0.98 -13.36 -7.89
CA LYS A 255 1.39 -14.55 -8.65
C LYS A 255 0.19 -15.38 -9.12
N GLU A 256 -0.90 -15.41 -8.36
CA GLU A 256 -2.11 -16.17 -8.70
C GLU A 256 -2.99 -15.45 -9.75
N TYR A 257 -3.18 -14.14 -9.61
CA TYR A 257 -4.18 -13.39 -10.39
C TYR A 257 -3.59 -12.53 -11.52
N THR A 258 -2.27 -12.48 -11.68
CA THR A 258 -1.59 -11.63 -12.67
C THR A 258 -0.32 -12.29 -13.24
N ASN A 259 0.25 -11.71 -14.31
CA ASN A 259 1.54 -12.13 -14.86
C ASN A 259 2.73 -11.38 -14.22
N VAL A 260 2.54 -10.81 -13.04
CA VAL A 260 3.57 -10.04 -12.34
C VAL A 260 4.61 -10.97 -11.75
N VAL A 261 5.88 -10.65 -11.99
CA VAL A 261 7.02 -11.45 -11.52
C VAL A 261 7.86 -10.64 -10.54
N PHE A 262 8.32 -11.36 -9.51
CA PHE A 262 9.17 -10.85 -8.44
C PHE A 262 10.55 -11.53 -8.49
N GLU A 263 11.57 -10.87 -7.94
CA GLU A 263 12.92 -11.39 -7.79
C GLU A 263 13.03 -12.25 -6.54
N ASP A 264 13.12 -13.56 -6.74
CA ASP A 264 13.09 -14.55 -5.67
C ASP A 264 14.27 -14.38 -4.71
N ILE A 265 15.46 -14.01 -5.20
CA ILE A 265 16.62 -13.74 -4.35
C ILE A 265 16.37 -12.55 -3.43
N MET A 266 15.77 -11.47 -3.95
CA MET A 266 15.43 -10.31 -3.12
C MET A 266 14.32 -10.64 -2.12
N LEU A 267 13.33 -11.45 -2.52
CA LEU A 267 12.30 -11.91 -1.59
C LEU A 267 12.91 -12.74 -0.45
N LEU A 268 13.85 -13.64 -0.74
CA LEU A 268 14.56 -14.43 0.26
C LEU A 268 15.44 -13.58 1.19
N ASP A 269 16.13 -12.58 0.64
CA ASP A 269 16.92 -11.63 1.43
C ASP A 269 16.02 -10.84 2.39
N ILE A 270 14.88 -10.38 1.88
CA ILE A 270 13.86 -9.67 2.66
C ILE A 270 13.16 -10.54 3.71
N MET A 271 13.13 -11.87 3.50
CA MET A 271 12.66 -12.86 4.47
C MET A 271 13.71 -13.19 5.53
N SER A 272 14.97 -12.86 5.29
CA SER A 272 16.04 -13.12 6.25
C SER A 272 15.89 -12.13 7.40
N PRO A 273 15.66 -12.60 8.64
CA PRO A 273 15.47 -11.70 9.78
C PRO A 273 16.72 -10.83 9.94
N LEU A 274 16.53 -9.50 9.99
CA LEU A 274 17.58 -8.54 10.33
C LEU A 274 18.14 -8.92 11.71
N TYR A 275 19.34 -9.51 11.71
CA TYR A 275 20.14 -9.80 12.90
C TYR A 275 19.32 -10.24 14.13
N LEU A 276 18.73 -11.44 14.07
CA LEU A 276 18.51 -12.17 15.31
C LEU A 276 19.90 -12.55 15.86
N HIS A 277 20.45 -11.69 16.73
CA HIS A 277 21.26 -12.21 17.82
C HIS A 277 20.34 -13.11 18.63
N TRP A 278 20.18 -14.35 18.18
CA TRP A 278 19.69 -15.42 19.03
C TRP A 278 20.72 -15.53 20.15
N GLN A 279 20.54 -14.75 21.23
CA GLN A 279 20.99 -15.27 22.52
C GLN A 279 20.26 -16.61 22.62
N LYS A 280 21.04 -17.70 22.69
CA LYS A 280 20.56 -19.08 22.82
C LYS A 280 19.59 -19.30 24.00
N SER A 281 19.27 -18.25 24.76
CA SER A 281 18.42 -18.20 25.93
C SER A 281 16.91 -18.10 25.67
N TRP A 282 16.46 -17.99 24.41
CA TRP A 282 15.03 -17.87 24.06
C TRP A 282 14.36 -19.18 23.60
N LEU A 283 15.10 -20.29 23.52
CA LEU A 283 14.47 -21.59 23.38
C LEU A 283 13.84 -21.94 24.74
N PRO A 284 12.50 -22.10 24.84
CA PRO A 284 11.89 -22.55 26.09
C PRO A 284 12.39 -23.93 26.50
N TRP A 285 12.91 -24.68 25.52
CA TRP A 285 13.53 -25.98 25.61
C TRP A 285 14.83 -26.00 24.80
N ALA A 286 15.99 -25.99 25.47
CA ALA A 286 17.27 -26.31 24.84
C ALA A 286 17.70 -27.70 25.29
N LYS A 287 18.22 -28.50 24.35
CA LYS A 287 18.78 -29.82 24.65
C LYS A 287 20.30 -29.67 24.79
N ASP A 288 20.81 -29.90 26.00
CA ASP A 288 22.24 -30.01 26.25
C ASP A 288 22.65 -31.47 26.48
N GLU A 289 23.90 -31.70 26.88
CA GLU A 289 24.45 -33.03 27.17
C GLU A 289 23.75 -33.74 28.36
N HIS A 290 22.91 -33.02 29.11
CA HIS A 290 22.15 -33.51 30.26
C HIS A 290 20.63 -33.63 29.99
N GLY A 291 20.13 -33.28 28.80
CA GLY A 291 18.73 -33.47 28.40
C GLY A 291 17.97 -32.18 28.07
N TRP A 292 16.64 -32.23 28.10
CA TRP A 292 15.77 -31.08 27.80
C TRP A 292 15.54 -30.25 29.08
N GLN A 293 15.96 -28.98 29.08
CA GLN A 293 15.81 -28.06 30.20
C GLN A 293 14.72 -27.01 29.90
N SER A 294 13.81 -26.75 30.85
CA SER A 294 12.84 -25.66 30.74
C SER A 294 13.37 -24.39 31.40
N HIS A 295 13.50 -23.30 30.64
CA HIS A 295 13.91 -22.01 31.20
C HIS A 295 12.67 -21.18 31.59
N THR A 296 12.45 -20.96 32.89
CA THR A 296 11.47 -19.98 33.38
C THR A 296 12.15 -18.63 33.59
N TYR A 297 11.58 -17.57 33.00
CA TYR A 297 12.12 -16.22 33.10
C TYR A 297 11.38 -15.43 34.18
N THR A 298 12.11 -14.98 35.20
CA THR A 298 11.63 -13.93 36.12
C THR A 298 12.48 -12.68 35.87
N LYS A 299 11.83 -11.58 35.51
CA LYS A 299 12.48 -10.33 35.10
C LYS A 299 13.44 -9.84 36.19
N GLY A 300 14.75 -9.98 35.98
CA GLY A 300 15.78 -9.24 36.72
C GLY A 300 16.89 -10.01 37.42
N LYS A 301 16.90 -11.35 37.47
CA LYS A 301 18.06 -12.15 37.94
C LYS A 301 17.90 -13.60 37.50
N ALA A 302 18.86 -14.13 36.74
CA ALA A 302 18.90 -15.55 36.42
C ALA A 302 19.41 -16.34 37.63
N SER A 303 18.63 -17.28 38.14
CA SER A 303 19.09 -18.33 39.03
C SER A 303 18.68 -19.68 38.45
N LEU A 304 19.61 -20.63 38.39
CA LEU A 304 19.35 -22.01 38.01
C LEU A 304 18.65 -22.72 39.17
N SER A 305 17.57 -23.46 38.89
CA SER A 305 16.99 -24.43 39.82
C SER A 305 16.90 -25.77 39.13
N GLU A 306 17.48 -26.81 39.73
CA GLU A 306 17.34 -28.19 39.28
C GLU A 306 15.92 -28.67 39.59
N VAL A 307 15.28 -29.31 38.60
CA VAL A 307 13.99 -29.98 38.76
C VAL A 307 14.28 -31.44 39.11
N GLY A 308 13.86 -31.87 40.30
CA GLY A 308 13.87 -33.27 40.72
C GLY A 308 12.68 -34.06 40.18
#